data_AF-A0A0E9MS20-F1
#
_entry.id   AF-A0A0E9MS20-F1
#
_cell.length_a   1.000
_cell.length_b   1.000
_cell.length_c   1.000
_cell.angle_alpha   90.00
_cell.angle_beta   90.00
_cell.angle_gamma   90.00
#
_symmetry.space_group_name_H-M   'P 1'
#
loop_
_entity.id
_entity.type
_entity.pdbx_description
1 polymer ?
#
loop_
_entity_poly.entity_id
_entity_poly.type
_entity_poly.pdbx_seq_one_letter_code
_entity_poly.pdbx_strand_id
1 'polypeptide(L)'
;MYQHGDQGFSLGGGSAAVALAPDFGRRGLAGGRFADLDLVVDLGARIGSKEWWRGLGTLAALCAAALTLSPGLNRPLPGAVPAASTADQWDQVRAQSISPLAYGADSGRHMAATDLVRPLAEAPERPMLELTAAIGEGDSFARVLERAGVADAEAEQVADMIASATPLDDIAAGTRLDIRLGRRANKHIARPLDALALRARFDLRLELKRVGGVLQLTRVPIRVDYTPLRVTGEVGDSLYRAARAAGAPARAVETYLRAIGSKMSVGGIGSDAHFDLIVEQRRAETGEVETGKLLYAGLTQGRRKLQLLEWTADGRTEWFDAAGVGEKRAGLTRPVTGHLTSSFGMRFHPLLGYSRLHKGMDIGAPTGTPIYAVTDGVVTFAGRHGGHGNFVQLKHGGNMGTGYAHMSRIAVRPGQHVRQGQVIGYVGSTGLSTGPHLHFEVYRGGQAINPKSVSFVSTSLLSGQELRAFRSKLAGLLATPVS
;
A
#
# COMPACT_ATOMS: atom_id res chain seq x y z
N MET A 1 -21.99 5.79 52.39
CA MET A 1 -23.14 6.18 53.23
C MET A 1 -23.24 7.69 53.15
N TYR A 2 -24.22 8.21 52.38
CA TYR A 2 -24.72 9.62 52.26
C TYR A 2 -23.68 10.75 52.01
N GLN A 3 -23.85 11.76 51.16
CA GLN A 3 -24.97 12.31 50.40
C GLN A 3 -24.43 13.30 49.32
N HIS A 4 -25.18 13.50 48.24
CA HIS A 4 -25.00 14.52 47.20
C HIS A 4 -25.17 15.96 47.76
N GLY A 5 -24.53 16.95 47.13
CA GLY A 5 -24.91 18.36 47.24
C GLY A 5 -24.05 19.30 46.39
N ASP A 6 -24.55 19.61 45.18
CA ASP A 6 -24.20 20.82 44.43
C ASP A 6 -24.38 22.07 45.30
N GLN A 7 -23.43 23.02 45.23
CA GLN A 7 -23.73 24.46 45.16
C GLN A 7 -22.55 25.21 44.53
N GLY A 8 -22.82 25.82 43.38
CA GLY A 8 -22.01 26.90 42.85
C GLY A 8 -22.26 28.20 43.63
N PHE A 9 -21.24 29.05 43.70
CA PHE A 9 -21.41 30.47 44.01
C PHE A 9 -20.60 31.29 43.00
N SER A 10 -21.34 31.89 42.07
CA SER A 10 -20.92 33.02 41.25
C SER A 10 -20.80 34.26 42.14
N LEU A 11 -19.64 34.91 42.15
CA LEU A 11 -19.51 36.29 42.64
C LEU A 11 -19.76 37.23 41.46
N GLY A 12 -20.86 37.98 41.56
CA GLY A 12 -21.30 38.96 40.57
C GLY A 12 -20.63 40.34 40.71
N GLY A 13 -20.88 41.16 39.70
CA GLY A 13 -20.61 42.59 39.68
C GLY A 13 -21.41 43.23 38.56
N GLY A 14 -22.74 43.34 38.77
CA GLY A 14 -23.67 43.93 37.82
C GLY A 14 -23.61 45.46 37.79
N SER A 15 -23.81 46.01 36.60
CA SER A 15 -24.39 47.35 36.39
C SER A 15 -25.65 47.15 35.56
N ALA A 16 -26.75 47.75 36.02
CA ALA A 16 -28.11 47.49 35.57
C ALA A 16 -28.35 47.82 34.08
N ALA A 17 -28.94 46.87 33.36
CA ALA A 17 -29.71 47.14 32.16
C ALA A 17 -31.06 46.40 32.30
N VAL A 18 -32.13 47.19 32.28
CA VAL A 18 -33.53 46.74 32.36
C VAL A 18 -33.81 45.79 31.19
N ALA A 19 -34.00 44.51 31.47
CA ALA A 19 -34.49 43.54 30.50
C ALA A 19 -36.02 43.62 30.42
N LEU A 20 -36.53 44.41 29.48
CA LEU A 20 -37.90 44.23 28.99
C LEU A 20 -37.93 42.94 28.16
N ALA A 21 -38.44 41.85 28.76
CA ALA A 21 -38.77 40.66 28.00
C ALA A 21 -39.96 40.97 27.08
N PRO A 22 -39.86 40.78 25.75
CA PRO A 22 -41.05 40.82 24.91
C PRO A 22 -41.84 39.53 25.14
N ASP A 23 -43.04 39.70 25.67
CA ASP A 23 -44.09 38.68 25.74
C ASP A 23 -44.59 38.37 24.32
N PHE A 24 -44.00 37.36 23.68
CA PHE A 24 -44.55 36.80 22.45
C PHE A 24 -45.63 35.78 22.81
N GLY A 25 -46.78 36.31 23.23
CA GLY A 25 -48.01 35.56 23.38
C GLY A 25 -48.30 34.75 22.12
N ARG A 26 -48.53 33.44 22.31
CA ARG A 26 -49.08 32.53 21.29
C ARG A 26 -50.47 33.00 20.87
N ARG A 27 -50.54 33.93 19.92
CA ARG A 27 -51.75 34.16 19.13
C ARG A 27 -51.77 33.15 18.00
N GLY A 28 -52.68 32.18 18.12
CA GLY A 28 -53.02 31.28 17.03
C GLY A 28 -53.47 32.09 15.82
N LEU A 29 -52.73 31.97 14.73
CA LEU A 29 -53.14 32.48 13.43
C LEU A 29 -53.82 31.35 12.66
N ALA A 30 -55.09 31.63 12.40
CA ALA A 30 -56.02 31.00 11.50
C ALA A 30 -55.42 30.34 10.24
N GLY A 31 -56.00 29.20 9.87
CA GLY A 31 -56.40 28.95 8.49
C GLY A 31 -55.50 28.05 7.64
N GLY A 32 -55.66 26.72 7.79
CA GLY A 32 -55.95 25.73 6.74
C GLY A 32 -55.33 25.77 5.32
N ARG A 33 -54.34 26.61 5.02
CA ARG A 33 -53.69 26.70 3.70
C ARG A 33 -52.15 26.70 3.75
N PHE A 34 -51.57 26.70 4.94
CA PHE A 34 -50.11 26.79 5.15
C PHE A 34 -49.50 25.56 5.83
N ALA A 35 -50.28 24.54 6.18
CA ALA A 35 -49.77 23.34 6.86
C ALA A 35 -48.91 22.44 5.95
N ASP A 36 -49.13 22.49 4.63
CA ASP A 36 -48.36 21.71 3.63
C ASP A 36 -47.23 22.51 2.95
N LEU A 37 -46.93 23.71 3.45
CA LEU A 37 -45.84 24.54 2.91
C LEU A 37 -44.54 24.19 3.62
N ASP A 38 -43.82 23.20 3.07
CA ASP A 38 -42.47 22.90 3.48
C ASP A 38 -41.52 24.02 3.03
N LEU A 39 -41.05 24.80 4.00
CA LEU A 39 -40.12 25.93 3.79
C LEU A 39 -38.68 25.45 3.61
N VAL A 40 -38.40 24.17 3.87
CA VAL A 40 -37.06 23.58 3.80
C VAL A 40 -36.96 22.73 2.54
N VAL A 41 -36.60 23.36 1.43
CA VAL A 41 -36.33 22.65 0.18
C VAL A 41 -34.82 22.37 0.08
N ASP A 42 -34.46 21.10 -0.09
CA ASP A 42 -33.08 20.71 -0.40
C ASP A 42 -32.70 21.19 -1.81
N LEU A 43 -31.89 22.24 -1.88
CA LEU A 43 -31.41 22.84 -3.12
C LEU A 43 -30.36 21.98 -3.86
N GLY A 44 -29.88 20.89 -3.25
CA GLY A 44 -29.01 19.89 -3.88
C GLY A 44 -29.77 18.80 -4.65
N ALA A 45 -31.09 18.70 -4.47
CA ALA A 45 -31.93 17.72 -5.12
C ALA A 45 -32.80 18.33 -6.25
N ARG A 46 -33.02 17.59 -7.34
CA ARG A 46 -33.98 17.92 -8.43
C ARG A 46 -33.84 19.35 -8.99
N ILE A 47 -32.61 19.72 -9.32
CA ILE A 47 -32.21 21.03 -9.87
C ILE A 47 -33.05 21.39 -11.10
N GLY A 48 -33.60 22.61 -11.13
CA GLY A 48 -34.42 23.12 -12.23
C GLY A 48 -35.92 22.81 -12.13
N SER A 49 -36.36 22.03 -11.15
CA SER A 49 -37.78 21.77 -10.88
C SER A 49 -38.51 22.98 -10.29
N LYS A 50 -39.86 22.98 -10.33
CA LYS A 50 -40.68 24.03 -9.70
C LYS A 50 -40.46 24.11 -8.18
N GLU A 51 -40.18 22.99 -7.52
CA GLU A 51 -39.85 22.93 -6.09
C GLU A 51 -38.50 23.60 -5.82
N TRP A 52 -37.50 23.32 -6.65
CA TRP A 52 -36.17 23.94 -6.55
C TRP A 52 -36.22 25.47 -6.73
N TRP A 53 -36.97 25.96 -7.72
CA TRP A 53 -37.14 27.40 -7.93
C TRP A 53 -37.89 28.09 -6.78
N ARG A 54 -38.84 27.41 -6.15
CA ARG A 54 -39.50 27.91 -4.93
C ARG A 54 -38.51 28.00 -3.76
N GLY A 55 -37.71 26.95 -3.54
CA GLY A 55 -36.68 26.94 -2.51
C GLY A 55 -35.64 28.06 -2.69
N LEU A 56 -35.18 28.26 -3.93
CA LEU A 56 -34.23 29.31 -4.26
C LEU A 56 -34.82 30.71 -3.99
N GLY A 57 -36.10 30.90 -4.34
CA GLY A 57 -36.83 32.13 -4.03
C GLY A 57 -36.94 32.41 -2.53
N THR A 58 -37.26 31.40 -1.73
CA THR A 58 -37.33 31.51 -0.26
C THR A 58 -35.96 31.84 0.35
N LEU A 59 -34.89 31.18 -0.10
CA LEU A 59 -33.53 31.47 0.36
C LEU A 59 -33.13 32.91 0.02
N ALA A 60 -33.36 33.35 -1.22
CA ALA A 60 -33.05 34.71 -1.65
C ALA A 60 -33.81 35.76 -0.83
N ALA A 61 -35.09 35.51 -0.53
CA ALA A 61 -35.89 36.40 0.31
C ALA A 61 -35.36 36.49 1.76
N LEU A 62 -34.96 35.37 2.36
CA LEU A 62 -34.38 35.33 3.70
C LEU A 62 -33.01 36.05 3.75
N CYS A 63 -32.15 35.83 2.76
CA CYS A 63 -30.88 36.55 2.64
C CYS A 63 -31.10 38.07 2.49
N ALA A 64 -32.07 38.48 1.66
CA ALA A 64 -32.41 39.89 1.51
C ALA A 64 -32.93 40.50 2.81
N ALA A 65 -33.80 39.79 3.54
CA ALA A 65 -34.31 40.23 4.84
C ALA A 65 -33.19 40.35 5.89
N ALA A 66 -32.25 39.40 5.92
CA ALA A 66 -31.10 39.46 6.82
C ALA A 66 -30.19 40.66 6.51
N LEU A 67 -29.99 40.98 5.23
CA LEU A 67 -29.19 42.14 4.81
C LEU A 67 -29.88 43.47 5.11
N THR A 68 -31.20 43.56 4.97
CA THR A 68 -31.95 44.81 5.28
C THR A 68 -32.12 45.05 6.78
N LEU A 69 -32.19 43.97 7.58
CA LEU A 69 -32.25 44.04 9.05
C LEU A 69 -30.86 44.12 9.69
N SER A 70 -29.79 43.82 8.94
CA SER A 70 -28.43 43.98 9.43
C SER A 70 -28.17 45.47 9.69
N PRO A 71 -27.71 45.85 10.89
CA PRO A 71 -27.18 47.19 11.11
C PRO A 71 -25.92 47.30 10.24
N GLY A 72 -26.09 47.87 9.05
CA GLY A 72 -25.01 47.94 8.06
C GLY A 72 -23.74 48.56 8.66
N LEU A 73 -22.59 48.28 8.02
CA LEU A 73 -21.25 48.73 8.45
C LEU A 73 -21.13 50.26 8.69
N ASN A 74 -22.09 51.04 8.18
CA ASN A 74 -22.10 52.50 8.25
C ASN A 74 -22.82 53.05 9.49
N ARG A 75 -23.35 52.20 10.39
CA ARG A 75 -23.93 52.60 11.68
C ARG A 75 -23.25 51.83 12.83
N PRO A 76 -22.11 52.32 13.34
CA PRO A 76 -21.49 51.69 14.51
C PRO A 76 -22.46 51.77 15.68
N LEU A 77 -22.76 50.61 16.28
CA LEU A 77 -23.44 50.56 17.57
C LEU A 77 -22.56 51.32 18.57
N PRO A 78 -23.04 52.39 19.23
CA PRO A 78 -22.26 53.09 20.23
C PRO A 78 -22.08 52.19 21.46
N GLY A 79 -21.03 51.36 21.43
CA GLY A 79 -20.52 50.65 22.59
C GLY A 79 -19.52 51.56 23.30
N ALA A 80 -19.72 51.78 24.61
CA ALA A 80 -18.70 52.42 25.42
C ALA A 80 -17.47 51.52 25.43
N VAL A 81 -16.42 51.91 24.68
CA VAL A 81 -15.12 51.25 24.75
C VAL A 81 -14.55 51.63 26.12
N PRO A 82 -14.33 50.68 27.05
CA PRO A 82 -13.67 51.01 28.30
C PRO A 82 -12.28 51.57 27.99
N ALA A 83 -11.83 52.52 28.82
CA ALA A 83 -10.50 53.11 28.66
C ALA A 83 -9.44 52.01 28.59
N ALA A 84 -8.44 52.20 27.73
CA ALA A 84 -7.33 51.26 27.59
C ALA A 84 -6.71 50.99 28.98
N SER A 85 -6.62 49.72 29.36
CA SER A 85 -6.11 49.33 30.67
C SER A 85 -4.67 49.82 30.83
N THR A 86 -4.33 50.31 32.02
CA THR A 86 -2.96 50.75 32.32
C THR A 86 -2.00 49.57 32.34
N ALA A 87 -0.70 49.82 32.23
CA ALA A 87 0.32 48.77 32.30
C ALA A 87 0.18 47.91 33.57
N ASP A 88 -0.12 48.53 34.70
CA ASP A 88 -0.33 47.83 35.98
C ASP A 88 -1.57 46.93 35.97
N GLN A 89 -2.65 47.35 35.30
CA GLN A 89 -3.86 46.54 35.16
C GLN A 89 -3.63 45.36 34.22
N TRP A 90 -2.85 45.55 33.16
CA TRP A 90 -2.46 44.47 32.26
C TRP A 90 -1.59 43.41 32.96
N ASP A 91 -0.69 43.82 33.85
CA ASP A 91 0.12 42.87 34.62
C ASP A 91 -0.71 42.06 35.62
N GLN A 92 -1.74 42.67 36.24
CA GLN A 92 -2.67 41.95 37.10
C GLN A 92 -3.53 40.93 36.32
N VAL A 93 -4.04 41.33 35.15
CA VAL A 93 -4.82 40.43 34.27
C VAL A 93 -3.95 39.27 33.78
N ARG A 94 -2.68 39.53 33.44
CA ARG A 94 -1.74 38.50 33.00
C ARG A 94 -1.50 37.45 34.10
N ALA A 95 -1.30 37.89 35.34
CA ALA A 95 -1.09 37.01 36.49
C ALA A 95 -2.30 36.12 36.83
N GLN A 96 -3.51 36.54 36.44
CA GLN A 96 -4.75 35.76 36.64
C GLN A 96 -5.17 34.96 35.40
N SER A 97 -4.48 35.15 34.26
CA SER A 97 -4.76 34.43 33.02
C SER A 97 -3.97 33.11 32.92
N ILE A 98 -4.59 32.08 32.35
CA ILE A 98 -3.88 30.86 31.97
C ILE A 98 -3.23 31.10 30.60
N SER A 99 -2.08 31.77 30.59
CA SER A 99 -1.27 31.93 29.37
C SER A 99 -0.37 30.71 29.13
N PRO A 100 0.06 30.45 27.87
CA PRO A 100 0.88 29.28 27.54
C PRO A 100 2.19 29.26 28.33
N LEU A 101 2.50 28.13 28.97
CA LEU A 101 3.69 27.84 29.79
C LEU A 101 5.05 28.10 29.10
N ALA A 102 5.07 28.48 27.82
CA ALA A 102 6.26 28.72 27.02
C ALA A 102 7.05 29.98 27.42
N TYR A 103 6.47 30.90 28.21
CA TYR A 103 7.14 32.10 28.70
C TYR A 103 7.72 31.97 30.12
N GLY A 104 7.59 30.80 30.76
CA GLY A 104 7.93 30.65 32.18
C GLY A 104 6.90 31.34 33.09
N ALA A 105 6.91 31.01 34.39
CA ALA A 105 6.07 31.68 35.37
C ALA A 105 6.72 33.02 35.77
N ASP A 106 6.14 34.11 35.30
CA ASP A 106 6.49 35.51 35.62
C ASP A 106 5.53 36.13 36.66
N SER A 107 4.66 35.32 37.28
CA SER A 107 3.79 35.77 38.37
C SER A 107 4.51 35.77 39.73
N GLY A 108 4.48 36.93 40.39
CA GLY A 108 5.11 37.18 41.70
C GLY A 108 6.09 38.35 41.62
N ARG A 109 6.28 39.08 42.72
CA ARG A 109 7.38 40.07 42.80
C ARG A 109 8.67 39.33 42.49
N HIS A 110 9.39 39.72 41.43
CA HIS A 110 10.79 39.38 41.26
C HIS A 110 11.54 39.91 42.48
N MET A 111 11.72 39.06 43.48
CA MET A 111 12.64 39.32 44.57
C MET A 111 14.01 39.42 43.92
N ALA A 112 14.62 40.60 43.96
CA ALA A 112 16.03 40.71 43.63
C ALA A 112 16.78 39.64 44.43
N ALA A 113 17.74 38.97 43.79
CA ALA A 113 18.60 38.00 44.45
C ALA A 113 19.13 38.64 45.75
N THR A 114 18.69 38.14 46.91
CA THR A 114 19.22 38.59 48.19
C THR A 114 20.66 38.10 48.33
N ASP A 115 21.42 38.64 49.28
CA ASP A 115 22.80 38.19 49.54
C ASP A 115 22.90 36.69 49.92
N LEU A 116 21.76 36.03 50.16
CA LEU A 116 21.64 34.60 50.41
C LEU A 116 21.55 33.76 49.12
N VAL A 117 21.26 34.37 47.98
CA VAL A 117 21.20 33.71 46.67
C VAL A 117 22.61 33.58 46.13
N ARG A 118 23.18 32.39 46.24
CA ARG A 118 24.44 32.06 45.56
C ARG A 118 24.13 31.50 44.18
N PRO A 119 24.73 32.05 43.10
CA PRO A 119 24.64 31.41 41.80
C PRO A 119 25.22 29.99 41.91
N LEU A 120 24.42 28.99 41.57
CA LEU A 120 24.91 27.64 41.41
C LEU A 120 25.88 27.67 40.23
N ALA A 121 27.17 27.38 40.50
CA ALA A 121 28.18 27.29 39.45
C ALA A 121 27.79 26.24 38.40
N GLU A 122 27.12 25.16 38.84
CA GLU A 122 26.58 24.12 37.98
C GLU A 122 25.28 23.54 38.56
N ALA A 123 24.41 23.06 37.67
CA ALA A 123 23.21 22.33 38.07
C ALA A 123 23.60 21.00 38.72
N PRO A 124 22.87 20.54 39.78
CA PRO A 124 23.15 19.26 40.41
C PRO A 124 22.96 18.11 39.41
N GLU A 125 23.95 17.20 39.39
CA GLU A 125 23.97 16.07 38.47
C GLU A 125 22.85 15.07 38.80
N ARG A 126 22.02 14.73 37.80
CA ARG A 126 20.91 13.79 37.99
C ARG A 126 21.43 12.38 38.25
N PRO A 127 20.90 11.65 39.25
CA PRO A 127 21.35 10.30 39.58
C PRO A 127 21.06 9.30 38.46
N MET A 128 19.96 9.48 37.73
CA MET A 128 19.63 8.72 36.52
C MET A 128 18.99 9.63 35.47
N LEU A 129 19.04 9.18 34.21
CA LEU A 129 18.35 9.79 33.09
C LEU A 129 17.57 8.70 32.35
N GLU A 130 16.26 8.87 32.22
CA GLU A 130 15.42 8.00 31.39
C GLU A 130 15.05 8.75 30.10
N LEU A 131 15.23 8.08 28.98
CA LEU A 131 14.99 8.63 27.65
C LEU A 131 14.53 7.52 26.70
N THR A 132 13.75 7.93 25.71
CA THR A 132 13.37 7.06 24.59
C THR A 132 14.03 7.59 23.33
N ALA A 133 14.82 6.76 22.66
CA ALA A 133 15.37 7.05 21.35
C ALA A 133 14.68 6.19 20.29
N ALA A 134 14.70 6.60 19.02
CA ALA A 134 14.23 5.79 17.91
C ALA A 134 15.35 5.57 16.91
N ILE A 135 15.43 4.38 16.32
CA ILE A 135 16.39 4.05 15.27
C ILE A 135 16.00 4.80 13.99
N GLY A 136 16.89 5.61 13.44
CA GLY A 136 16.67 6.30 12.17
C GLY A 136 16.83 5.38 10.95
N GLU A 137 16.31 5.81 9.79
CA GLU A 137 16.58 5.12 8.53
C GLU A 137 18.07 5.27 8.15
N GLY A 138 18.76 4.16 7.89
CA GLY A 138 20.20 4.15 7.61
C GLY A 138 21.11 4.42 8.82
N ASP A 139 20.54 4.44 10.03
CA ASP A 139 21.26 4.71 11.27
C ASP A 139 21.77 3.41 11.89
N SER A 140 23.01 3.42 12.40
CA SER A 140 23.57 2.26 13.11
C SER A 140 23.09 2.23 14.56
N PHE A 141 22.93 1.02 15.13
CA PHE A 141 22.50 0.85 16.52
C PHE A 141 23.39 1.60 17.53
N ALA A 142 24.71 1.52 17.38
CA ALA A 142 25.68 2.21 18.23
C ALA A 142 25.51 3.74 18.19
N ARG A 143 25.42 4.32 16.99
CA ARG A 143 25.20 5.77 16.78
C ARG A 143 23.94 6.30 17.47
N VAL A 144 22.85 5.52 17.51
CA VAL A 144 21.64 5.92 18.24
C VAL A 144 21.91 6.03 19.75
N LEU A 145 22.67 5.09 20.32
CA LEU A 145 23.07 5.10 21.72
C LEU A 145 24.05 6.23 22.05
N GLU A 146 25.01 6.50 21.15
CA GLU A 146 25.93 7.64 21.29
C GLU A 146 25.18 8.97 21.33
N ARG A 147 24.22 9.17 20.41
CA ARG A 147 23.36 10.38 20.42
C ARG A 147 22.50 10.47 21.68
N ALA A 148 22.12 9.33 22.26
CA ALA A 148 21.43 9.26 23.53
C ALA A 148 22.34 9.57 24.74
N GLY A 149 23.67 9.64 24.55
CA GLY A 149 24.65 10.01 25.57
C GLY A 149 25.42 8.84 26.18
N VAL A 150 25.36 7.66 25.58
CA VAL A 150 26.18 6.48 25.92
C VAL A 150 27.60 6.68 25.37
N ALA A 151 28.62 6.16 26.06
CA ALA A 151 30.00 6.20 25.57
C ALA A 151 30.17 5.34 24.30
N ASP A 152 30.99 5.79 23.34
CA ASP A 152 31.30 5.07 22.09
C ASP A 152 31.63 3.58 22.31
N ALA A 153 32.64 3.28 23.13
CA ALA A 153 33.03 1.89 23.42
C ALA A 153 31.92 1.05 24.07
N GLU A 154 31.04 1.67 24.87
CA GLU A 154 29.92 0.99 25.49
C GLU A 154 28.76 0.80 24.50
N ALA A 155 28.53 1.77 23.60
CA ALA A 155 27.55 1.68 22.54
C ALA A 155 27.87 0.56 21.55
N GLU A 156 29.15 0.41 21.16
CA GLU A 156 29.62 -0.70 20.33
C GLU A 156 29.49 -2.04 21.05
N GLN A 157 29.90 -2.12 22.33
CA GLN A 157 29.71 -3.33 23.14
C GLN A 157 28.23 -3.74 23.19
N VAL A 158 27.32 -2.78 23.38
CA VAL A 158 25.88 -3.03 23.41
C VAL A 158 25.39 -3.48 22.03
N ALA A 159 25.84 -2.85 20.95
CA ALA A 159 25.49 -3.24 19.59
C ALA A 159 25.91 -4.69 19.30
N ASP A 160 27.12 -5.10 19.68
CA ASP A 160 27.61 -6.48 19.56
C ASP A 160 26.78 -7.47 20.37
N MET A 161 26.41 -7.10 21.61
CA MET A 161 25.55 -7.93 22.44
C MET A 161 24.17 -8.14 21.79
N ILE A 162 23.57 -7.08 21.24
CA ILE A 162 22.29 -7.18 20.53
C ILE A 162 22.43 -7.99 19.24
N ALA A 163 23.52 -7.79 18.48
CA ALA A 163 23.84 -8.54 17.27
C ALA A 163 23.96 -10.06 17.53
N SER A 164 24.41 -10.46 18.72
CA SER A 164 24.45 -11.88 19.12
C SER A 164 23.06 -12.51 19.29
N ALA A 165 22.01 -11.69 19.46
CA ALA A 165 20.63 -12.12 19.66
C ALA A 165 19.74 -11.99 18.43
N THR A 166 19.96 -10.97 17.61
CA THR A 166 19.27 -10.77 16.34
C THR A 166 20.18 -10.00 15.38
N PRO A 167 20.15 -10.29 14.07
CA PRO A 167 20.78 -9.41 13.09
C PRO A 167 20.27 -7.97 13.27
N LEU A 168 21.17 -6.99 13.27
CA LEU A 168 20.79 -5.59 13.47
C LEU A 168 19.90 -5.08 12.33
N ASP A 169 20.05 -5.63 11.12
CA ASP A 169 19.23 -5.33 9.94
C ASP A 169 17.77 -5.80 10.09
N ASP A 170 17.49 -6.76 10.98
CA ASP A 170 16.12 -7.22 11.26
C ASP A 170 15.37 -6.23 12.18
N ILE A 171 16.09 -5.31 12.84
CA ILE A 171 15.49 -4.30 13.71
C ILE A 171 15.01 -3.14 12.84
N ALA A 172 13.69 -3.02 12.70
CA ALA A 172 13.09 -2.02 11.83
C ALA A 172 13.47 -0.59 12.23
N ALA A 173 13.70 0.28 11.24
CA ALA A 173 13.76 1.71 11.46
C ALA A 173 12.46 2.20 12.15
N GLY A 174 12.61 3.16 13.07
CA GLY A 174 11.53 3.63 13.95
C GLY A 174 11.37 2.82 15.24
N THR A 175 12.13 1.72 15.42
CA THR A 175 12.13 0.97 16.68
C THR A 175 12.53 1.87 17.85
N ARG A 176 11.69 1.87 18.88
CA ARG A 176 11.92 2.63 20.11
C ARG A 176 12.83 1.87 21.06
N LEU A 177 13.82 2.59 21.58
CA LEU A 177 14.80 2.15 22.56
C LEU A 177 14.50 2.89 23.87
N ASP A 178 14.04 2.15 24.87
CA ASP A 178 13.87 2.67 26.22
C ASP A 178 15.22 2.57 26.94
N ILE A 179 15.85 3.72 27.18
CA ILE A 179 17.22 3.83 27.67
C ILE A 179 17.20 4.44 29.07
N ARG A 180 17.90 3.79 30.00
CA ARG A 180 18.22 4.32 31.32
C ARG A 180 19.71 4.48 31.46
N LEU A 181 20.15 5.71 31.66
CA LEU A 181 21.54 6.06 31.90
C LEU A 181 21.78 6.33 33.38
N GLY A 182 22.88 5.79 33.88
CA GLY A 182 23.30 5.93 35.27
C GLY A 182 23.98 7.27 35.57
N ARG A 183 24.52 7.35 36.77
CA ARG A 183 25.25 8.54 37.25
C ARG A 183 26.64 8.60 36.60
N ARG A 184 27.01 9.77 36.08
CA ARG A 184 28.39 10.07 35.65
C ARG A 184 29.16 10.80 36.75
N ALA A 185 30.49 10.69 36.73
CA ALA A 185 31.36 11.33 37.71
C ALA A 185 31.45 12.85 37.50
N ASN A 186 31.46 13.32 36.25
CA ASN A 186 31.43 14.73 35.88
C ASN A 186 30.82 14.92 34.48
N LYS A 187 30.56 16.17 34.08
CA LYS A 187 29.88 16.50 32.82
C LYS A 187 30.65 16.17 31.54
N HIS A 188 31.95 15.91 31.65
CA HIS A 188 32.84 15.61 30.53
C HIS A 188 32.91 14.11 30.22
N ILE A 189 32.33 13.26 31.09
CA ILE A 189 32.29 11.81 30.90
C ILE A 189 30.86 11.41 30.51
N ALA A 190 30.75 10.52 29.53
CA ALA A 190 29.48 9.93 29.12
C ALA A 190 28.82 9.17 30.29
N ARG A 191 27.49 9.07 30.28
CA ARG A 191 26.79 8.30 31.32
C ARG A 191 26.87 6.81 30.99
N PRO A 192 27.10 5.94 32.00
CA PRO A 192 27.03 4.51 31.78
C PRO A 192 25.59 4.10 31.46
N LEU A 193 25.42 3.07 30.62
CA LEU A 193 24.12 2.47 30.36
C LEU A 193 23.74 1.55 31.53
N ASP A 194 22.65 1.85 32.23
CA ASP A 194 22.12 1.03 33.31
C ASP A 194 21.10 0.01 32.80
N ALA A 195 20.24 0.43 31.86
CA ALA A 195 19.30 -0.47 31.21
C ALA A 195 18.94 -0.01 29.79
N LEU A 196 18.67 -0.97 28.93
CA LEU A 196 18.12 -0.77 27.59
C LEU A 196 17.01 -1.79 27.38
N ALA A 197 15.85 -1.36 26.89
CA ALA A 197 14.80 -2.27 26.44
C ALA A 197 14.32 -1.87 25.05
N LEU A 198 14.10 -2.86 24.20
CA LEU A 198 13.59 -2.64 22.85
C LEU A 198 12.74 -3.80 22.35
N ARG A 199 11.79 -3.48 21.48
CA ARG A 199 11.09 -4.49 20.67
C ARG A 199 11.91 -4.74 19.41
N ALA A 200 12.82 -5.70 19.49
CA ALA A 200 13.76 -5.98 18.40
C ALA A 200 13.06 -6.56 17.16
N ARG A 201 12.08 -7.45 17.37
CA ARG A 201 11.22 -8.00 16.31
C ARG A 201 9.79 -8.17 16.82
N PHE A 202 8.86 -8.51 15.92
CA PHE A 202 7.47 -8.78 16.29
C PHE A 202 7.32 -9.95 17.28
N ASP A 203 8.27 -10.86 17.37
CA ASP A 203 8.28 -12.03 18.27
C ASP A 203 9.33 -11.93 19.40
N LEU A 204 10.09 -10.83 19.48
CA LEU A 204 11.25 -10.75 20.37
C LEU A 204 11.42 -9.36 20.98
N ARG A 205 11.41 -9.31 22.32
CA ARG A 205 11.84 -8.17 23.12
C ARG A 205 13.21 -8.49 23.71
N LEU A 206 14.10 -7.51 23.67
CA LEU A 206 15.42 -7.60 24.26
C LEU A 206 15.48 -6.63 25.44
N GLU A 207 16.03 -7.11 26.55
CA GLU A 207 16.31 -6.30 27.73
C GLU A 207 17.77 -6.46 28.12
N LEU A 208 18.46 -5.34 28.24
CA LEU A 208 19.82 -5.26 28.75
C LEU A 208 19.76 -4.56 30.11
N LYS A 209 20.40 -5.13 31.13
CA LYS A 209 20.48 -4.54 32.47
C LYS A 209 21.89 -4.67 33.02
N ARG A 210 22.37 -3.61 33.67
CA ARG A 210 23.67 -3.60 34.35
C ARG A 210 23.50 -4.20 35.75
N VAL A 211 24.14 -5.35 36.00
CA VAL A 211 24.12 -6.06 37.28
C VAL A 211 25.57 -6.31 37.70
N GLY A 212 25.96 -5.84 38.90
CA GLY A 212 27.33 -5.99 39.39
C GLY A 212 28.38 -5.31 38.51
N GLY A 213 28.01 -4.24 37.80
CA GLY A 213 28.90 -3.52 36.89
C GLY A 213 29.02 -4.15 35.49
N VAL A 214 28.33 -5.25 35.19
CA VAL A 214 28.36 -5.93 33.88
C VAL A 214 26.97 -5.85 33.22
N LEU A 215 26.93 -5.63 31.90
CA LEU A 215 25.70 -5.67 31.13
C LEU A 215 25.28 -7.12 30.88
N GLN A 216 24.02 -7.43 31.15
CA GLN A 216 23.43 -8.75 30.92
C GLN A 216 22.26 -8.63 29.95
N LEU A 217 22.30 -9.42 28.87
CA LEU A 217 21.24 -9.48 27.87
C LEU A 217 20.25 -10.59 28.20
N THR A 218 18.98 -10.23 28.26
CA THR A 218 17.86 -11.13 28.45
C THR A 218 16.98 -11.11 27.20
N ARG A 219 16.73 -12.28 26.63
CA ARG A 219 15.79 -12.47 25.51
C ARG A 219 14.42 -12.79 26.08
N VAL A 220 13.43 -11.96 25.76
CA VAL A 220 12.04 -12.14 26.17
C VAL A 220 11.23 -12.48 24.91
N PRO A 221 11.02 -13.77 24.60
CA PRO A 221 10.21 -14.16 23.46
C PRO A 221 8.75 -13.78 23.69
N ILE A 222 8.10 -13.25 22.66
CA ILE A 222 6.66 -12.97 22.65
C ILE A 222 5.97 -14.05 21.83
N ARG A 223 4.93 -14.66 22.39
CA ARG A 223 4.12 -15.60 21.64
C ARG A 223 3.36 -14.87 20.54
N VAL A 224 3.47 -15.39 19.32
CA VAL A 224 2.80 -14.84 18.14
C VAL A 224 1.89 -15.91 17.57
N ASP A 225 0.62 -15.55 17.37
CA ASP A 225 -0.34 -16.33 16.59
C ASP A 225 -0.19 -15.96 15.11
N TYR A 226 0.02 -16.97 14.27
CA TYR A 226 0.19 -16.86 12.83
C TYR A 226 -1.05 -17.30 12.05
N THR A 227 -2.19 -17.45 12.74
CA THR A 227 -3.46 -17.80 12.10
C THR A 227 -3.80 -16.74 11.03
N PRO A 228 -3.95 -17.13 9.76
CA PRO A 228 -4.27 -16.18 8.69
C PRO A 228 -5.61 -15.48 8.91
N LEU A 229 -5.74 -14.27 8.40
CA LEU A 229 -7.00 -13.54 8.38
C LEU A 229 -7.79 -13.92 7.13
N ARG A 230 -8.95 -14.54 7.30
CA ARG A 230 -9.91 -14.79 6.21
C ARG A 230 -11.05 -13.79 6.26
N VAL A 231 -11.24 -13.08 5.16
CA VAL A 231 -12.32 -12.09 4.98
C VAL A 231 -13.20 -12.53 3.81
N THR A 232 -14.50 -12.58 4.03
CA THR A 232 -15.49 -12.98 3.03
C THR A 232 -16.66 -12.01 3.04
N GLY A 233 -17.38 -11.89 1.93
CA GLY A 233 -18.60 -11.08 1.87
C GLY A 233 -19.18 -10.97 0.47
N GLU A 234 -20.32 -10.29 0.36
CA GLU A 234 -20.95 -9.95 -0.92
C GLU A 234 -20.26 -8.73 -1.56
N VAL A 235 -20.20 -8.71 -2.89
CA VAL A 235 -19.51 -7.66 -3.65
C VAL A 235 -20.28 -6.34 -3.65
N GLY A 236 -21.61 -6.37 -3.77
CA GLY A 236 -22.43 -5.16 -3.87
C GLY A 236 -22.01 -4.27 -5.05
N ASP A 237 -21.99 -2.95 -4.83
CA ASP A 237 -21.67 -1.98 -5.90
C ASP A 237 -20.18 -1.93 -6.26
N SER A 238 -19.29 -2.31 -5.35
CA SER A 238 -17.85 -2.23 -5.56
C SER A 238 -17.11 -3.23 -4.70
N LEU A 239 -16.49 -4.20 -5.37
CA LEU A 239 -15.65 -5.23 -4.75
C LEU A 239 -14.55 -4.65 -3.85
N TYR A 240 -13.92 -3.54 -4.27
CA TYR A 240 -12.92 -2.86 -3.44
C TYR A 240 -13.53 -2.33 -2.14
N ARG A 241 -14.67 -1.63 -2.22
CA ARG A 241 -15.32 -1.04 -1.04
C ARG A 241 -15.84 -2.12 -0.10
N ALA A 242 -16.47 -3.16 -0.64
CA ALA A 242 -16.99 -4.27 0.14
C ALA A 242 -15.88 -5.01 0.90
N ALA A 243 -14.76 -5.34 0.23
CA ALA A 243 -13.63 -5.99 0.87
C ALA A 243 -12.99 -5.12 1.97
N ARG A 244 -12.86 -3.80 1.73
CA ARG A 244 -12.34 -2.86 2.73
C ARG A 244 -13.28 -2.70 3.93
N ALA A 245 -14.60 -2.65 3.70
CA ALA A 245 -15.61 -2.58 4.75
C ALA A 245 -15.64 -3.86 5.60
N ALA A 246 -15.34 -5.01 5.00
CA ALA A 246 -15.20 -6.28 5.70
C ALA A 246 -13.87 -6.44 6.47
N GLY A 247 -13.00 -5.43 6.47
CA GLY A 247 -11.75 -5.43 7.25
C GLY A 247 -10.50 -5.88 6.49
N ALA A 248 -10.58 -6.08 5.16
CA ALA A 248 -9.41 -6.48 4.37
C ALA A 248 -8.37 -5.34 4.25
N PRO A 249 -7.06 -5.60 4.41
CA PRO A 249 -6.00 -4.60 4.22
C PRO A 249 -5.95 -4.08 2.77
N ALA A 250 -5.68 -2.79 2.57
CA ALA A 250 -5.75 -2.14 1.25
C ALA A 250 -4.79 -2.81 0.23
N ARG A 251 -3.55 -3.06 0.65
CA ARG A 251 -2.54 -3.76 -0.17
C ARG A 251 -2.97 -5.17 -0.57
N ALA A 252 -3.68 -5.87 0.31
CA ALA A 252 -4.22 -7.20 0.02
C ALA A 252 -5.36 -7.13 -0.99
N VAL A 253 -6.28 -6.15 -0.86
CA VAL A 253 -7.38 -5.93 -1.81
C VAL A 253 -6.86 -5.58 -3.21
N GLU A 254 -5.85 -4.71 -3.33
CA GLU A 254 -5.22 -4.40 -4.62
C GLU A 254 -4.62 -5.64 -5.30
N THR A 255 -3.91 -6.46 -4.52
CA THR A 255 -3.30 -7.70 -5.00
C THR A 255 -4.37 -8.72 -5.39
N TYR A 256 -5.47 -8.78 -4.63
CA TYR A 256 -6.63 -9.60 -4.92
C TYR A 256 -7.29 -9.20 -6.24
N LEU A 257 -7.54 -7.91 -6.46
CA LEU A 257 -8.10 -7.40 -7.72
C LEU A 257 -7.20 -7.70 -8.92
N ARG A 258 -5.88 -7.58 -8.78
CA ARG A 258 -4.92 -7.98 -9.83
C ARG A 258 -4.99 -9.48 -10.12
N ALA A 259 -5.05 -10.31 -9.09
CA ALA A 259 -5.13 -11.76 -9.24
C ALA A 259 -6.42 -12.19 -9.95
N ILE A 260 -7.58 -11.69 -9.51
CA ILE A 260 -8.88 -11.98 -10.14
C ILE A 260 -8.93 -11.42 -11.58
N GLY A 261 -8.44 -10.20 -11.78
CA GLY A 261 -8.35 -9.53 -13.09
C GLY A 261 -7.54 -10.31 -14.14
N SER A 262 -6.63 -11.18 -13.71
CA SER A 262 -5.86 -12.05 -14.61
C SER A 262 -6.71 -13.16 -15.24
N LYS A 263 -7.79 -13.59 -14.58
CA LYS A 263 -8.66 -14.69 -15.03
C LYS A 263 -10.02 -14.21 -15.55
N MET A 264 -10.51 -13.06 -15.09
CA MET A 264 -11.79 -12.50 -15.53
C MET A 264 -11.82 -10.97 -15.44
N SER A 265 -12.72 -10.35 -16.22
CA SER A 265 -12.92 -8.90 -16.13
C SER A 265 -13.55 -8.52 -14.80
N VAL A 266 -12.89 -7.64 -14.04
CA VAL A 266 -13.39 -7.14 -12.75
C VAL A 266 -14.72 -6.39 -12.89
N GLY A 267 -14.93 -5.68 -14.01
CA GLY A 267 -16.20 -5.00 -14.30
C GLY A 267 -17.35 -5.94 -14.65
N GLY A 268 -17.08 -7.23 -14.88
CA GLY A 268 -18.11 -8.25 -15.12
C GLY A 268 -18.54 -8.99 -13.86
N ILE A 269 -18.03 -8.62 -12.68
CA ILE A 269 -18.40 -9.21 -11.40
C ILE A 269 -19.72 -8.56 -10.96
N GLY A 270 -20.76 -9.38 -10.81
CA GLY A 270 -22.07 -8.90 -10.36
C GLY A 270 -22.08 -8.60 -8.87
N SER A 271 -23.06 -7.81 -8.44
CA SER A 271 -23.26 -7.43 -7.04
C SER A 271 -23.59 -8.63 -6.13
N ASP A 272 -24.14 -9.70 -6.72
CA ASP A 272 -24.46 -10.97 -6.08
C ASP A 272 -23.24 -11.88 -5.85
N ALA A 273 -22.08 -11.52 -6.41
CA ALA A 273 -20.87 -12.30 -6.25
C ALA A 273 -20.39 -12.27 -4.78
N HIS A 274 -19.80 -13.37 -4.35
CA HIS A 274 -19.18 -13.52 -3.05
C HIS A 274 -17.66 -13.58 -3.20
N PHE A 275 -16.95 -12.70 -2.51
CA PHE A 275 -15.49 -12.72 -2.45
C PHE A 275 -15.01 -13.46 -1.19
N ASP A 276 -13.84 -14.09 -1.28
CA ASP A 276 -13.17 -14.79 -0.18
C ASP A 276 -11.66 -14.55 -0.32
N LEU A 277 -11.05 -13.83 0.62
CA LEU A 277 -9.63 -13.51 0.60
C LEU A 277 -8.99 -13.95 1.90
N ILE A 278 -7.79 -14.52 1.81
CA ILE A 278 -7.02 -14.94 2.99
C ILE A 278 -5.67 -14.24 2.95
N VAL A 279 -5.32 -13.59 4.04
CA VAL A 279 -4.12 -12.75 4.17
C VAL A 279 -3.28 -13.28 5.32
N GLU A 280 -1.96 -13.18 5.21
CA GLU A 280 -1.09 -13.41 6.36
C GLU A 280 -1.44 -12.44 7.48
N GLN A 281 -1.52 -12.96 8.69
CA GLN A 281 -1.72 -12.17 9.90
C GLN A 281 -0.79 -12.69 10.99
N ARG A 282 -0.21 -11.76 11.74
CA ARG A 282 0.56 -12.04 12.95
C ARG A 282 -0.07 -11.27 14.09
N ARG A 283 -0.45 -11.96 15.16
CA ARG A 283 -0.97 -11.35 16.38
C ARG A 283 -0.05 -11.67 17.54
N ALA A 284 0.58 -10.66 18.09
CA ALA A 284 1.43 -10.83 19.26
C ALA A 284 0.55 -10.94 20.53
N GLU A 285 1.06 -11.63 21.56
CA GLU A 285 0.47 -11.67 22.91
C GLU A 285 0.30 -10.26 23.51
N THR A 286 1.08 -9.28 23.04
CA THR A 286 0.96 -7.86 23.38
C THR A 286 -0.30 -7.19 22.82
N GLY A 287 -1.06 -7.86 21.96
CA GLY A 287 -2.27 -7.33 21.30
C GLY A 287 -2.00 -6.64 19.97
N GLU A 288 -0.74 -6.43 19.60
CA GLU A 288 -0.34 -5.89 18.30
C GLU A 288 -0.72 -6.87 17.18
N VAL A 289 -1.18 -6.33 16.05
CA VAL A 289 -1.57 -7.11 14.87
C VAL A 289 -0.87 -6.54 13.65
N GLU A 290 -0.22 -7.42 12.90
CA GLU A 290 0.36 -7.10 11.60
C GLU A 290 -0.29 -7.96 10.53
N THR A 291 -0.50 -7.37 9.35
CA THR A 291 -1.02 -8.08 8.17
C THR A 291 0.05 -8.10 7.09
N GLY A 292 0.19 -9.25 6.45
CA GLY A 292 1.21 -9.51 5.44
C GLY A 292 0.60 -9.62 4.04
N LYS A 293 1.14 -10.54 3.24
CA LYS A 293 0.72 -10.73 1.85
C LYS A 293 -0.60 -11.50 1.73
N LEU A 294 -1.23 -11.35 0.57
CA LEU A 294 -2.40 -12.14 0.18
C LEU A 294 -1.96 -13.58 -0.12
N LEU A 295 -2.58 -14.56 0.53
CA LEU A 295 -2.31 -15.98 0.35
C LEU A 295 -3.26 -16.62 -0.65
N TYR A 296 -4.53 -16.22 -0.62
CA TYR A 296 -5.61 -16.81 -1.41
C TYR A 296 -6.59 -15.75 -1.91
N ALA A 297 -7.07 -15.94 -3.13
CA ALA A 297 -8.09 -15.12 -3.77
C ALA A 297 -9.20 -16.00 -4.36
N GLY A 298 -10.38 -15.94 -3.76
CA GLY A 298 -11.58 -16.66 -4.17
C GLY A 298 -12.70 -15.73 -4.59
N LEU A 299 -13.43 -16.09 -5.65
CA LEU A 299 -14.65 -15.41 -6.07
C LEU A 299 -15.68 -16.45 -6.50
N THR A 300 -16.91 -16.34 -5.99
CA THR A 300 -18.02 -17.19 -6.37
C THR A 300 -19.16 -16.34 -6.92
N GLN A 301 -19.64 -16.67 -8.12
CA GLN A 301 -20.80 -16.00 -8.73
C GLN A 301 -21.68 -17.05 -9.42
N GLY A 302 -22.87 -17.29 -8.86
CA GLY A 302 -23.74 -18.38 -9.28
C GLY A 302 -23.00 -19.74 -9.25
N ARG A 303 -22.84 -20.38 -10.41
CA ARG A 303 -22.11 -21.66 -10.55
C ARG A 303 -20.60 -21.49 -10.78
N ARG A 304 -20.12 -20.28 -11.03
CA ARG A 304 -18.71 -20.02 -11.32
C ARG A 304 -17.97 -19.84 -10.01
N LYS A 305 -16.99 -20.70 -9.76
CA LYS A 305 -16.09 -20.61 -8.61
C LYS A 305 -14.67 -20.44 -9.09
N LEU A 306 -14.06 -19.32 -8.75
CA LEU A 306 -12.65 -19.03 -8.98
C LEU A 306 -11.93 -19.15 -7.65
N GLN A 307 -10.83 -19.90 -7.63
CA GLN A 307 -9.99 -20.12 -6.47
C GLN A 307 -8.55 -20.02 -6.92
N LEU A 308 -7.84 -19.00 -6.46
CA LEU A 308 -6.47 -18.72 -6.83
C LEU A 308 -5.59 -18.77 -5.58
N LEU A 309 -4.46 -19.44 -5.68
CA LEU A 309 -3.45 -19.55 -4.64
C LEU A 309 -2.10 -19.10 -5.18
N GLU A 310 -1.40 -18.26 -4.42
CA GLU A 310 -0.02 -17.90 -4.73
C GLU A 310 0.90 -19.10 -4.45
N TRP A 311 1.61 -19.54 -5.47
CA TRP A 311 2.53 -20.67 -5.39
C TRP A 311 3.84 -20.38 -6.11
N THR A 312 4.95 -20.80 -5.49
CA THR A 312 6.27 -20.69 -6.09
C THR A 312 6.62 -22.03 -6.74
N ALA A 313 6.77 -22.03 -8.07
CA ALA A 313 7.24 -23.17 -8.85
C ALA A 313 8.41 -22.71 -9.73
N ASP A 314 9.46 -23.53 -9.85
CA ASP A 314 10.66 -23.22 -10.64
C ASP A 314 11.31 -21.85 -10.33
N GLY A 315 11.28 -21.44 -9.05
CA GLY A 315 11.85 -20.17 -8.58
C GLY A 315 11.03 -18.93 -8.95
N ARG A 316 9.78 -19.10 -9.43
CA ARG A 316 8.85 -17.99 -9.74
C ARG A 316 7.55 -18.15 -8.98
N THR A 317 7.08 -17.03 -8.43
CA THR A 317 5.82 -16.96 -7.67
C THR A 317 4.69 -16.48 -8.57
N GLU A 318 3.67 -17.31 -8.75
CA GLU A 318 2.53 -17.04 -9.63
C GLU A 318 1.20 -17.47 -8.97
N TRP A 319 0.08 -17.01 -9.53
CA TRP A 319 -1.26 -17.41 -9.10
C TRP A 319 -1.75 -18.62 -9.89
N PHE A 320 -1.97 -19.72 -9.19
CA PHE A 320 -2.50 -20.97 -9.75
C PHE A 320 -3.94 -21.17 -9.33
N ASP A 321 -4.76 -21.71 -10.23
CA ASP A 321 -6.13 -22.09 -9.90
C ASP A 321 -6.20 -23.41 -9.09
N ALA A 322 -7.39 -23.74 -8.58
CA ALA A 322 -7.61 -24.99 -7.84
C ALA A 322 -7.29 -26.29 -8.63
N ALA A 323 -7.26 -26.22 -9.97
CA ALA A 323 -6.85 -27.34 -10.80
C ALA A 323 -5.31 -27.46 -10.92
N GLY A 324 -4.55 -26.48 -10.39
CA GLY A 324 -3.11 -26.39 -10.50
C GLY A 324 -2.65 -25.76 -11.82
N VAL A 325 -3.52 -25.03 -12.51
CA VAL A 325 -3.22 -24.34 -13.76
C VAL A 325 -2.92 -22.87 -13.46
N GLY A 326 -1.66 -22.47 -13.64
CA GLY A 326 -1.21 -21.08 -13.69
C GLY A 326 -1.33 -20.55 -15.11
N GLU A 327 -1.84 -19.32 -15.29
CA GLU A 327 -1.78 -18.66 -16.60
C GLU A 327 -0.51 -17.83 -16.72
N LYS A 328 0.43 -18.28 -17.56
CA LYS A 328 1.56 -17.48 -18.03
C LYS A 328 1.08 -16.59 -19.18
N ARG A 329 0.66 -15.37 -18.87
CA ARG A 329 0.52 -14.31 -19.89
C ARG A 329 1.92 -13.76 -20.24
N ALA A 330 2.72 -14.56 -20.94
CA ALA A 330 3.97 -14.07 -21.50
C ALA A 330 3.69 -13.49 -22.89
N GLY A 331 3.79 -12.16 -23.02
CA GLY A 331 3.86 -11.54 -24.33
C GLY A 331 4.95 -12.20 -25.19
N LEU A 332 4.76 -12.22 -26.50
CA LEU A 332 5.76 -12.73 -27.45
C LEU A 332 7.12 -12.08 -27.18
N THR A 333 8.13 -12.88 -26.83
CA THR A 333 9.50 -12.37 -26.88
C THR A 333 9.87 -12.17 -28.34
N ARG A 334 10.58 -11.07 -28.63
CA ARG A 334 11.02 -10.76 -29.99
C ARG A 334 11.94 -11.88 -30.50
N PRO A 335 11.64 -12.54 -31.64
CA PRO A 335 12.37 -13.74 -32.06
C PRO A 335 13.81 -13.44 -32.50
N VAL A 336 14.12 -12.20 -32.89
CA VAL A 336 15.46 -11.77 -33.27
C VAL A 336 15.62 -10.27 -33.04
N THR A 337 16.85 -9.83 -32.76
CA THR A 337 17.20 -8.41 -32.74
C THR A 337 17.40 -7.89 -34.17
N GLY A 338 16.38 -7.23 -34.71
CA GLY A 338 16.41 -6.67 -36.08
C GLY A 338 15.32 -5.65 -36.34
N HIS A 339 15.13 -5.24 -37.59
CA HIS A 339 14.05 -4.34 -38.01
C HIS A 339 13.05 -5.08 -38.89
N LEU A 340 11.77 -4.71 -38.80
CA LEU A 340 10.71 -5.28 -39.63
C LEU A 340 10.91 -4.86 -41.09
N THR A 341 11.15 -5.81 -41.99
CA THR A 341 11.32 -5.54 -43.43
C THR A 341 10.05 -5.86 -44.22
N SER A 342 9.28 -6.87 -43.81
CA SER A 342 8.01 -7.21 -44.45
C SER A 342 6.98 -7.78 -43.48
N SER A 343 5.73 -7.34 -43.61
CA SER A 343 4.59 -7.82 -42.82
C SER A 343 3.86 -8.98 -43.48
N PHE A 344 3.05 -9.69 -42.69
CA PHE A 344 2.09 -10.69 -43.15
C PHE A 344 1.04 -10.07 -44.09
N GLY A 345 0.67 -10.75 -45.17
CA GLY A 345 -0.37 -10.29 -46.11
C GLY A 345 -0.05 -10.51 -47.59
N MET A 346 -0.99 -10.17 -48.47
CA MET A 346 -0.80 -10.26 -49.92
C MET A 346 0.24 -9.22 -50.39
N ARG A 347 1.28 -9.68 -51.10
CA ARG A 347 2.29 -8.79 -51.70
C ARG A 347 2.84 -9.32 -53.00
N PHE A 348 3.33 -8.42 -53.85
CA PHE A 348 4.07 -8.76 -55.06
C PHE A 348 5.40 -9.43 -54.69
N HIS A 349 5.68 -10.61 -55.26
CA HIS A 349 6.91 -11.36 -54.96
C HIS A 349 8.02 -11.02 -55.98
N PRO A 350 9.10 -10.32 -55.59
CA PRO A 350 10.07 -9.75 -56.53
C PRO A 350 10.84 -10.80 -57.35
N LEU A 351 10.99 -12.02 -56.83
CA LEU A 351 11.66 -13.14 -57.53
C LEU A 351 10.71 -14.00 -58.39
N LEU A 352 9.39 -13.97 -58.13
CA LEU A 352 8.43 -14.87 -58.79
C LEU A 352 7.50 -14.14 -59.76
N GLY A 353 7.44 -12.80 -59.69
CA GLY A 353 6.73 -11.96 -60.67
C GLY A 353 5.20 -11.89 -60.50
N TYR A 354 4.63 -12.43 -59.42
CA TYR A 354 3.19 -12.35 -59.14
C TYR A 354 2.89 -12.08 -57.65
N SER A 355 1.67 -11.64 -57.36
CA SER A 355 1.17 -11.37 -56.00
C SER A 355 0.89 -12.68 -55.24
N ARG A 356 1.54 -12.86 -54.10
CA ARG A 356 1.44 -14.06 -53.26
C ARG A 356 1.22 -13.68 -51.80
N LEU A 357 0.48 -14.50 -51.06
CA LEU A 357 0.33 -14.35 -49.61
C LEU A 357 1.68 -14.60 -48.93
N HIS A 358 2.18 -13.59 -48.23
CA HIS A 358 3.28 -13.70 -47.30
C HIS A 358 2.76 -14.27 -45.97
N LYS A 359 3.08 -15.55 -45.71
CA LYS A 359 2.56 -16.33 -44.57
C LYS A 359 3.25 -16.04 -43.23
N GLY A 360 4.10 -15.02 -43.18
CA GLY A 360 4.88 -14.67 -42.00
C GLY A 360 5.28 -13.21 -41.99
N MET A 361 6.27 -12.91 -41.18
CA MET A 361 6.86 -11.58 -41.01
C MET A 361 8.37 -11.68 -41.19
N ASP A 362 8.94 -10.80 -42.02
CA ASP A 362 10.38 -10.77 -42.29
C ASP A 362 11.05 -9.74 -41.38
N ILE A 363 12.09 -10.16 -40.66
CA ILE A 363 12.87 -9.31 -39.76
C ILE A 363 14.32 -9.31 -40.25
N GLY A 364 14.76 -8.18 -40.79
CA GLY A 364 16.11 -7.97 -41.29
C GLY A 364 17.11 -7.94 -40.14
N ALA A 365 18.13 -8.78 -40.23
CA ALA A 365 19.23 -8.87 -39.26
C ALA A 365 20.48 -9.47 -39.93
N PRO A 366 21.70 -9.12 -39.48
CA PRO A 366 22.92 -9.70 -40.03
C PRO A 366 22.98 -11.23 -39.90
N THR A 367 23.61 -11.90 -40.87
CA THR A 367 23.91 -13.34 -40.77
C THR A 367 24.62 -13.66 -39.47
N GLY A 368 24.21 -14.72 -38.78
CA GLY A 368 24.76 -15.11 -37.48
C GLY A 368 24.05 -14.49 -36.28
N THR A 369 23.09 -13.57 -36.47
CA THR A 369 22.30 -13.03 -35.34
C THR A 369 21.51 -14.15 -34.66
N PRO A 370 21.54 -14.30 -33.32
CA PRO A 370 20.80 -15.34 -32.62
C PRO A 370 19.28 -15.21 -32.81
N ILE A 371 18.62 -16.34 -33.07
CA ILE A 371 17.17 -16.48 -33.13
C ILE A 371 16.70 -17.17 -31.86
N TYR A 372 15.70 -16.60 -31.21
CA TYR A 372 15.16 -17.06 -29.93
C TYR A 372 13.77 -17.67 -30.09
N ALA A 373 13.47 -18.69 -29.29
CA ALA A 373 12.11 -19.20 -29.15
C ALA A 373 11.21 -18.12 -28.51
N VAL A 374 10.12 -17.75 -29.17
CA VAL A 374 9.22 -16.68 -28.69
C VAL A 374 8.43 -17.06 -27.45
N THR A 375 8.26 -18.36 -27.20
CA THR A 375 7.60 -18.95 -26.04
C THR A 375 8.07 -20.40 -25.85
N ASP A 376 7.73 -21.03 -24.72
CA ASP A 376 8.09 -22.42 -24.42
C ASP A 376 7.42 -23.37 -25.43
N GLY A 377 8.12 -24.44 -25.82
CA GLY A 377 7.57 -25.39 -26.78
C GLY A 377 8.43 -26.62 -27.01
N VAL A 378 7.98 -27.47 -27.94
CA VAL A 378 8.70 -28.65 -28.40
C VAL A 378 9.03 -28.48 -29.88
N VAL A 379 10.27 -28.77 -30.25
CA VAL A 379 10.71 -28.75 -31.65
C VAL A 379 10.03 -29.89 -32.41
N THR A 380 9.12 -29.56 -33.32
CA THR A 380 8.45 -30.54 -34.19
C THR A 380 9.23 -30.79 -35.47
N PHE A 381 10.01 -29.81 -35.92
CA PHE A 381 10.87 -29.93 -37.09
C PHE A 381 12.13 -29.08 -36.91
N ALA A 382 13.27 -29.61 -37.34
CA ALA A 382 14.52 -28.88 -37.44
C ALA A 382 15.34 -29.49 -38.58
N GLY A 383 15.51 -28.75 -39.67
CA GLY A 383 16.21 -29.24 -40.87
C GLY A 383 15.96 -28.36 -42.10
N ARG A 384 16.26 -28.90 -43.28
CA ARG A 384 16.08 -28.21 -44.57
C ARG A 384 14.65 -28.40 -45.07
N HIS A 385 13.96 -27.30 -45.39
CA HIS A 385 12.53 -27.28 -45.70
C HIS A 385 12.23 -26.45 -46.96
N GLY A 386 12.72 -26.91 -48.11
CA GLY A 386 12.46 -26.30 -49.41
C GLY A 386 12.75 -24.79 -49.44
N GLY A 387 11.74 -23.99 -49.80
CA GLY A 387 11.84 -22.53 -49.90
C GLY A 387 12.19 -21.82 -48.59
N HIS A 388 11.90 -22.42 -47.43
CA HIS A 388 12.31 -21.88 -46.13
C HIS A 388 13.80 -22.03 -45.85
N GLY A 389 14.54 -22.83 -46.62
CA GLY A 389 15.93 -23.14 -46.34
C GLY A 389 16.06 -23.94 -45.06
N ASN A 390 17.00 -23.57 -44.19
CA ASN A 390 17.07 -24.14 -42.85
C ASN A 390 15.93 -23.57 -41.98
N PHE A 391 15.14 -24.48 -41.43
CA PHE A 391 13.88 -24.19 -40.79
C PHE A 391 13.75 -24.93 -39.46
N VAL A 392 13.21 -24.22 -38.46
CA VAL A 392 12.78 -24.79 -37.18
C VAL A 392 11.29 -24.52 -37.01
N GLN A 393 10.54 -25.54 -36.63
CA GLN A 393 9.14 -25.42 -36.23
C GLN A 393 8.98 -25.85 -34.79
N LEU A 394 8.29 -25.02 -34.01
CA LEU A 394 7.95 -25.27 -32.62
C LEU A 394 6.44 -25.44 -32.48
N LYS A 395 6.04 -26.47 -31.72
CA LYS A 395 4.67 -26.61 -31.23
C LYS A 395 4.57 -26.08 -29.81
N HIS A 396 3.54 -25.29 -29.56
CA HIS A 396 3.24 -24.67 -28.26
C HIS A 396 1.91 -25.21 -27.72
N GLY A 397 1.56 -24.77 -26.50
CA GLY A 397 0.22 -25.02 -25.95
C GLY A 397 -0.89 -24.33 -26.74
N GLY A 398 -2.15 -24.76 -26.55
CA GLY A 398 -3.33 -24.09 -27.11
C GLY A 398 -3.49 -24.21 -28.64
N ASN A 399 -3.03 -25.30 -29.26
CA ASN A 399 -3.04 -25.51 -30.72
C ASN A 399 -2.29 -24.43 -31.52
N MET A 400 -1.28 -23.82 -30.89
CA MET A 400 -0.42 -22.82 -31.51
C MET A 400 0.93 -23.42 -31.94
N GLY A 401 1.54 -22.82 -32.96
CA GLY A 401 2.90 -23.16 -33.41
C GLY A 401 3.64 -21.94 -33.92
N THR A 402 4.97 -22.02 -33.99
CA THR A 402 5.80 -21.00 -34.64
C THR A 402 6.82 -21.63 -35.59
N GLY A 403 7.14 -20.90 -36.66
CA GLY A 403 8.11 -21.31 -37.68
C GLY A 403 9.19 -20.25 -37.84
N TYR A 404 10.44 -20.68 -38.01
CA TYR A 404 11.62 -19.82 -38.11
C TYR A 404 12.46 -20.28 -39.30
N ALA A 405 12.56 -19.46 -40.34
CA ALA A 405 13.16 -19.83 -41.62
C ALA A 405 14.41 -19.02 -41.96
N HIS A 406 15.05 -19.43 -43.07
CA HIS A 406 16.24 -18.85 -43.67
C HIS A 406 17.49 -18.88 -42.79
N MET A 407 17.56 -19.80 -41.82
CA MET A 407 18.68 -19.85 -40.87
C MET A 407 20.03 -20.17 -41.53
N SER A 408 21.12 -19.57 -41.05
CA SER A 408 22.47 -20.01 -41.41
C SER A 408 22.83 -21.32 -40.71
N ARG A 409 22.41 -21.47 -39.45
CA ARG A 409 22.67 -22.63 -38.60
C ARG A 409 21.51 -22.89 -37.64
N ILE A 410 21.15 -24.16 -37.49
CA ILE A 410 20.16 -24.63 -36.52
C ILE A 410 20.87 -25.05 -35.23
N ALA A 411 20.35 -24.67 -34.07
CA ALA A 411 20.96 -24.97 -32.75
C ALA A 411 20.17 -26.00 -31.92
N VAL A 412 19.09 -26.56 -32.48
CA VAL A 412 18.18 -27.49 -31.81
C VAL A 412 17.86 -28.69 -32.69
N ARG A 413 17.32 -29.76 -32.09
CA ARG A 413 16.94 -31.00 -32.78
C ARG A 413 15.45 -31.34 -32.60
N PRO A 414 14.83 -32.10 -33.51
CA PRO A 414 13.45 -32.58 -33.33
C PRO A 414 13.25 -33.30 -31.99
N GLY A 415 12.11 -33.07 -31.33
CA GLY A 415 11.77 -33.62 -30.03
C GLY A 415 12.37 -32.86 -28.83
N GLN A 416 13.25 -31.88 -29.05
CA GLN A 416 13.83 -31.09 -27.97
C GLN A 416 12.81 -30.10 -27.36
N HIS A 417 12.75 -30.06 -26.03
CA HIS A 417 12.03 -29.00 -25.31
C HIS A 417 12.87 -27.72 -25.31
N VAL A 418 12.23 -26.59 -25.63
CA VAL A 418 12.86 -25.27 -25.63
C VAL A 418 12.08 -24.32 -24.73
N ARG A 419 12.81 -23.45 -24.03
CA ARG A 419 12.24 -22.39 -23.20
C ARG A 419 12.15 -21.07 -23.98
N GLN A 420 11.22 -20.21 -23.60
CA GLN A 420 11.14 -18.83 -24.09
C GLN A 420 12.50 -18.14 -23.93
N GLY A 421 12.95 -17.46 -24.98
CA GLY A 421 14.25 -16.77 -25.00
C GLY A 421 15.46 -17.70 -25.21
N GLN A 422 15.27 -19.01 -25.33
CA GLN A 422 16.36 -19.93 -25.67
C GLN A 422 16.75 -19.75 -27.14
N VAL A 423 18.06 -19.77 -27.42
CA VAL A 423 18.59 -19.74 -28.79
C VAL A 423 18.24 -21.05 -29.51
N ILE A 424 17.57 -20.93 -30.65
CA ILE A 424 17.15 -22.07 -31.49
C ILE A 424 17.89 -22.14 -32.82
N GLY A 425 18.56 -21.06 -33.22
CA GLY A 425 19.33 -20.98 -34.45
C GLY A 425 19.89 -19.60 -34.68
N TYR A 426 20.39 -19.36 -35.89
CA TYR A 426 21.05 -18.11 -36.26
C TYR A 426 20.58 -17.64 -37.63
N VAL A 427 20.39 -16.33 -37.79
CA VAL A 427 19.94 -15.70 -39.04
C VAL A 427 20.89 -16.04 -40.18
N GLY A 428 20.33 -16.22 -41.38
CA GLY A 428 21.07 -16.40 -42.60
C GLY A 428 20.24 -15.97 -43.80
N SER A 429 20.53 -16.55 -44.97
CA SER A 429 19.82 -16.30 -46.22
C SER A 429 19.67 -17.61 -47.04
N THR A 430 19.42 -18.73 -46.36
CA THR A 430 19.24 -20.02 -47.04
C THR A 430 17.84 -20.16 -47.63
N GLY A 431 17.68 -20.96 -48.69
CA GLY A 431 16.38 -21.15 -49.34
C GLY A 431 16.03 -20.00 -50.28
N LEU A 432 14.74 -19.69 -50.43
CA LEU A 432 14.26 -18.57 -51.26
C LEU A 432 14.33 -17.28 -50.44
N SER A 433 15.50 -16.65 -50.42
CA SER A 433 15.79 -15.43 -49.67
C SER A 433 16.59 -14.46 -50.53
N THR A 434 16.27 -13.16 -50.47
CA THR A 434 17.00 -12.10 -51.21
C THR A 434 18.18 -11.52 -50.43
N GLY A 435 18.27 -11.79 -49.13
CA GLY A 435 19.33 -11.29 -48.25
C GLY A 435 19.11 -11.73 -46.80
N PRO A 436 20.06 -11.46 -45.89
CA PRO A 436 19.98 -11.92 -44.50
C PRO A 436 18.75 -11.41 -43.74
N HIS A 437 17.85 -12.32 -43.36
CA HIS A 437 16.67 -12.03 -42.55
C HIS A 437 16.11 -13.29 -41.88
N LEU A 438 15.30 -13.09 -40.85
CA LEU A 438 14.43 -14.14 -40.30
C LEU A 438 13.03 -14.01 -40.92
N HIS A 439 12.54 -15.07 -41.55
CA HIS A 439 11.12 -15.21 -41.86
C HIS A 439 10.43 -15.97 -40.72
N PHE A 440 9.52 -15.28 -40.02
CA PHE A 440 8.84 -15.75 -38.81
C PHE A 440 7.35 -16.01 -39.08
N GLU A 441 6.91 -17.24 -38.87
CA GLU A 441 5.52 -17.67 -39.04
C GLU A 441 4.87 -18.01 -37.70
N VAL A 442 3.58 -17.73 -37.57
CA VAL A 442 2.75 -18.15 -36.44
C VAL A 442 1.58 -18.97 -36.96
N TYR A 443 1.32 -20.10 -36.32
CA TYR A 443 0.25 -21.03 -36.71
C TYR A 443 -0.79 -21.16 -35.60
N ARG A 444 -2.06 -21.28 -35.99
CA ARG A 444 -3.17 -21.72 -35.12
C ARG A 444 -3.94 -22.82 -35.83
N GLY A 445 -4.07 -23.99 -35.19
CA GLY A 445 -4.73 -25.14 -35.81
C GLY A 445 -4.10 -25.56 -37.15
N GLY A 446 -2.80 -25.34 -37.32
CA GLY A 446 -2.07 -25.66 -38.56
C GLY A 446 -2.13 -24.59 -39.66
N GLN A 447 -2.92 -23.53 -39.51
CA GLN A 447 -3.00 -22.43 -40.49
C GLN A 447 -2.13 -21.24 -40.06
N ALA A 448 -1.41 -20.65 -41.02
CA ALA A 448 -0.61 -19.46 -40.80
C ALA A 448 -1.51 -18.23 -40.55
N ILE A 449 -1.23 -17.49 -39.49
CA ILE A 449 -1.97 -16.29 -39.09
C ILE A 449 -1.02 -15.11 -38.91
N ASN A 450 -1.57 -13.89 -38.90
CA ASN A 450 -0.76 -12.69 -38.74
C ASN A 450 -0.04 -12.70 -37.37
N PRO A 451 1.30 -12.68 -37.32
CA PRO A 451 2.05 -12.68 -36.07
C PRO A 451 1.72 -11.49 -35.15
N LYS A 452 1.28 -10.35 -35.71
CA LYS A 452 0.91 -9.15 -34.93
C LYS A 452 -0.43 -9.28 -34.21
N SER A 453 -1.28 -10.25 -34.57
CA SER A 453 -2.61 -10.43 -33.95
C SER A 453 -2.63 -11.49 -32.85
N VAL A 454 -1.46 -11.93 -32.36
CA VAL A 454 -1.35 -13.07 -31.45
C VAL A 454 -0.58 -12.69 -30.18
N SER A 455 -1.17 -12.99 -29.03
CA SER A 455 -0.47 -13.16 -27.75
C SER A 455 -0.47 -14.65 -27.40
N PHE A 456 0.67 -15.20 -26.97
CA PHE A 456 0.75 -16.57 -26.49
C PHE A 456 0.49 -16.57 -24.99
N VAL A 457 -0.59 -17.21 -24.54
CA VAL A 457 -0.74 -17.56 -23.12
C VAL A 457 -0.18 -18.97 -22.97
N SER A 458 0.95 -19.10 -22.30
CA SER A 458 1.43 -20.41 -21.86
C SER A 458 0.69 -20.76 -20.57
N THR A 459 0.39 -22.01 -20.33
CA THR A 459 -0.20 -22.46 -19.06
C THR A 459 0.84 -23.28 -18.33
N SER A 460 1.22 -22.83 -17.13
CA SER A 460 2.02 -23.64 -16.22
C SER A 460 1.10 -24.63 -15.52
N LEU A 461 1.42 -25.92 -15.57
CA LEU A 461 0.61 -26.96 -14.94
C LEU A 461 1.42 -27.60 -13.82
N LEU A 462 0.96 -27.46 -12.58
CA LEU A 462 1.53 -28.21 -11.46
C LEU A 462 1.20 -29.69 -11.61
N SER A 463 2.17 -30.57 -11.36
CA SER A 463 1.98 -32.02 -11.49
C SER A 463 2.63 -32.80 -10.34
N GLY A 464 2.24 -34.07 -10.18
CA GLY A 464 2.86 -34.99 -9.24
C GLY A 464 2.82 -34.55 -7.77
N GLN A 465 4.00 -34.44 -7.14
CA GLN A 465 4.14 -34.08 -5.73
C GLN A 465 3.79 -32.61 -5.46
N GLU A 466 4.11 -31.70 -6.38
CA GLU A 466 3.84 -30.27 -6.23
C GLU A 466 2.34 -29.99 -6.22
N LEU A 467 1.57 -30.65 -7.09
CA LEU A 467 0.11 -30.52 -7.10
C LEU A 467 -0.52 -31.02 -5.79
N ARG A 468 0.03 -32.08 -5.18
CA ARG A 468 -0.44 -32.58 -3.88
C ARG A 468 -0.16 -31.58 -2.76
N ALA A 469 1.06 -31.01 -2.73
CA ALA A 469 1.42 -29.97 -1.77
C ALA A 469 0.55 -28.71 -1.93
N PHE A 470 0.32 -28.30 -3.18
CA PHE A 470 -0.57 -27.20 -3.54
C PHE A 470 -1.99 -27.42 -3.00
N ARG A 471 -2.60 -28.58 -3.28
CA ARG A 471 -3.95 -28.93 -2.81
C ARG A 471 -4.03 -29.00 -1.30
N SER A 472 -3.01 -29.55 -0.64
CA SER A 472 -2.94 -29.59 0.83
C SER A 472 -2.90 -28.18 1.43
N LYS A 473 -2.09 -27.27 0.85
CA LYS A 473 -2.01 -25.87 1.30
C LYS A 473 -3.34 -25.15 1.08
N LEU A 474 -3.95 -25.32 -0.08
CA LEU A 474 -5.27 -24.75 -0.40
C LEU A 474 -6.34 -25.22 0.59
N ALA A 475 -6.40 -26.52 0.88
CA ALA A 475 -7.35 -27.07 1.85
C ALA A 475 -7.12 -26.51 3.26
N GLY A 476 -5.85 -26.39 3.70
CA GLY A 476 -5.50 -25.80 4.98
C GLY A 476 -5.95 -24.34 5.12
N LEU A 477 -5.76 -23.53 4.07
CA LEU A 477 -6.22 -22.13 4.08
C LEU A 477 -7.75 -22.02 4.08
N LEU A 478 -8.45 -22.87 3.33
CA LEU A 478 -9.92 -22.86 3.32
C LEU A 478 -10.54 -23.34 4.63
N ALA A 479 -9.78 -24.00 5.50
CA ALA A 479 -10.19 -24.39 6.84
C ALA A 479 -10.05 -23.24 7.87
N THR A 480 -9.39 -22.13 7.51
CA THR A 480 -9.28 -20.95 8.38
C THR A 480 -10.68 -20.37 8.67
N PRO A 481 -11.01 -20.11 9.95
CA PRO A 481 -12.28 -19.49 10.34
C PRO A 481 -12.46 -18.12 9.69
N VAL A 482 -13.72 -17.78 9.40
CA VAL A 482 -14.07 -16.46 8.89
C VAL A 482 -14.07 -15.46 10.06
N SER A 483 -13.47 -14.28 9.84
CA SER A 483 -13.43 -13.19 10.81
C SER A 483 -14.70 -12.35 10.85
#